data_AF-A0A504Y7W2-F1
#
_entry.id   AF-A0A504Y7W2-F1
#
_cell.length_a   1.000
_cell.length_b   1.000
_cell.length_c   1.000
_cell.angle_alpha   90.00
_cell.angle_beta   90.00
_cell.angle_gamma   90.00
#
_symmetry.space_group_name_H-M   'P 1'
#
loop_
_entity.id
_entity.type
_entity.pdbx_description
1 polymer ?
#
loop_
_entity_poly.entity_id
_entity_poly.type
_entity_poly.pdbx_seq_one_letter_code
_entity_poly.pdbx_strand_id
1 'polypeptide(L)'
;MWLLELQLCCALCPTGFHNVDTNICLIGFQRRANFCKTNEICETEGLKRGFRLCIPGLNALKISQPILSKNVVFTSITALLNRSVVLKDGWQVGVPGFAGYIMTNGNPPLPWAKTDPNHPTQAIATLSYGKLFDEPQKNLQATYVFCELSNKAMPGSVERFNRNWPFELNPVFLSESDTEACFSSSRAASLTRCAMKCKMRLVCRSFYYNEQTGDCYMSLYVDSLLPMGIMSTSGNWTRFARPLW
;
A
#
# COMPACT_ATOMS: atom_id res chain seq x y z
N MET A 1 -26.90 -42.66 -15.78
CA MET A 1 -26.76 -41.41 -16.56
C MET A 1 -27.75 -40.42 -16.01
N TRP A 2 -27.33 -39.57 -15.06
CA TRP A 2 -27.74 -38.17 -14.89
C TRP A 2 -26.61 -37.53 -14.06
N LEU A 3 -25.89 -36.65 -14.76
CA LEU A 3 -24.74 -35.86 -14.33
C LEU A 3 -25.24 -34.49 -13.87
N LEU A 4 -24.55 -33.92 -12.88
CA LEU A 4 -24.37 -32.48 -12.63
C LEU A 4 -25.63 -31.67 -12.19
N GLU A 5 -25.57 -30.69 -11.29
CA GLU A 5 -24.51 -29.74 -10.96
C GLU A 5 -24.48 -29.45 -9.45
N LEU A 6 -23.29 -29.54 -8.84
CA LEU A 6 -22.99 -28.87 -7.59
C LEU A 6 -22.97 -27.37 -7.88
N GLN A 7 -24.00 -26.67 -7.41
CA GLN A 7 -24.12 -25.23 -7.45
C GLN A 7 -22.90 -24.62 -6.74
N LEU A 8 -21.93 -24.11 -7.52
CA LEU A 8 -20.82 -23.34 -6.99
C LEU A 8 -21.40 -22.14 -6.22
N CYS A 9 -21.20 -22.13 -4.91
CA CYS A 9 -21.57 -21.03 -4.04
C CYS A 9 -20.93 -19.75 -4.58
N CYS A 10 -21.73 -18.81 -5.12
CA CYS A 10 -21.25 -17.46 -5.37
C CYS A 10 -20.66 -16.96 -4.06
N ALA A 11 -19.36 -16.68 -4.00
CA ALA A 11 -18.73 -16.15 -2.81
C ALA A 11 -19.32 -14.76 -2.52
N LEU A 12 -20.38 -14.75 -1.70
CA LEU A 12 -21.06 -13.55 -1.26
C LEU A 12 -20.12 -12.80 -0.32
N CYS A 13 -20.03 -11.49 -0.52
CA CYS A 13 -19.24 -10.65 0.38
C CYS A 13 -19.77 -10.73 1.81
N PRO A 14 -18.90 -10.67 2.83
CA PRO A 14 -19.35 -10.65 4.22
C PRO A 14 -20.33 -9.51 4.49
N THR A 15 -21.14 -9.64 5.54
CA THR A 15 -22.15 -8.63 5.91
C THR A 15 -21.53 -7.23 6.05
N GLY A 16 -22.14 -6.26 5.36
CA GLY A 16 -21.68 -4.86 5.34
C GLY A 16 -20.62 -4.55 4.29
N PHE A 17 -20.18 -5.53 3.51
CA PHE A 17 -19.35 -5.32 2.33
C PHE A 17 -20.21 -5.30 1.06
N HIS A 18 -19.78 -4.51 0.10
CA HIS A 18 -20.35 -4.45 -1.24
C HIS A 18 -19.52 -5.33 -2.18
N ASN A 19 -20.19 -6.21 -2.91
CA ASN A 19 -19.58 -6.90 -4.05
C ASN A 19 -19.46 -5.90 -5.20
N VAL A 20 -18.23 -5.61 -5.63
CA VAL A 20 -17.97 -4.74 -6.79
C VAL A 20 -17.52 -5.52 -8.02
N ASP A 21 -17.17 -6.79 -7.85
CA ASP A 21 -16.84 -7.77 -8.89
C ASP A 21 -16.74 -9.18 -8.28
N THR A 22 -16.50 -10.17 -9.13
CA THR A 22 -16.21 -11.56 -8.76
C THR A 22 -15.10 -11.64 -7.71
N ASN A 23 -15.47 -12.08 -6.50
CA ASN A 23 -14.57 -12.20 -5.33
C ASN A 23 -13.92 -10.88 -4.86
N ILE A 24 -14.50 -9.72 -5.17
CA ILE A 24 -13.98 -8.42 -4.74
C ILE A 24 -15.01 -7.74 -3.85
N CYS A 25 -14.64 -7.58 -2.59
CA CYS A 25 -15.49 -7.04 -1.54
C CYS A 25 -14.88 -5.76 -0.98
N LEU A 26 -15.62 -4.67 -1.07
CA LEU A 26 -15.23 -3.37 -0.51
C LEU A 26 -16.19 -2.94 0.59
N ILE A 27 -15.68 -2.26 1.61
CA ILE A 27 -16.47 -1.53 2.59
C ILE A 27 -16.10 -0.05 2.55
N GLY A 28 -17.10 0.81 2.66
CA GLY A 28 -16.98 2.25 2.48
C GLY A 28 -17.33 3.06 3.72
N PHE A 29 -16.62 4.17 3.94
CA PHE A 29 -16.86 5.09 5.06
C PHE A 29 -16.81 6.54 4.58
N GLN A 30 -17.87 7.31 4.85
CA GLN A 30 -17.85 8.76 4.67
C GLN A 30 -16.99 9.39 5.76
N ARG A 31 -15.67 9.51 5.50
CA ARG A 31 -14.71 10.02 6.48
C ARG A 31 -13.58 10.76 5.79
N ARG A 32 -13.23 11.92 6.34
CA ARG A 32 -12.01 12.64 5.96
C ARG A 32 -10.81 12.08 6.71
N ALA A 33 -9.77 11.76 5.97
CA ALA A 33 -8.54 11.18 6.50
C ALA A 33 -7.39 11.43 5.53
N ASN A 34 -6.17 11.61 6.06
CA ASN A 34 -4.96 11.58 5.25
C ASN A 34 -4.60 10.13 4.86
N PHE A 35 -3.55 9.95 4.05
CA PHE A 35 -3.17 8.65 3.50
C PHE A 35 -2.92 7.59 4.59
N CYS A 36 -2.13 7.91 5.60
CA CYS A 36 -1.82 6.95 6.67
C CYS A 36 -3.02 6.65 7.57
N LYS A 37 -3.84 7.66 7.86
CA LYS A 37 -5.06 7.45 8.65
C LYS A 37 -6.09 6.61 7.89
N THR A 38 -6.17 6.75 6.58
CA THR A 38 -7.04 5.93 5.72
C THR A 38 -6.65 4.45 5.81
N ASN A 39 -5.35 4.16 5.70
CA ASN A 39 -4.83 2.80 5.87
C ASN A 39 -5.08 2.25 7.29
N GLU A 40 -4.85 3.07 8.32
CA GLU A 40 -5.10 2.69 9.72
C GLU A 40 -6.59 2.39 9.98
N ILE A 41 -7.50 3.13 9.35
CA ILE A 41 -8.95 2.86 9.42
C ILE A 41 -9.24 1.46 8.86
N CYS A 42 -8.68 1.12 7.70
CA CYS A 42 -8.88 -0.20 7.11
C CYS A 42 -8.29 -1.31 7.99
N GLU A 43 -7.07 -1.15 8.49
CA GLU A 43 -6.47 -2.12 9.41
C GLU A 43 -7.33 -2.31 10.66
N THR A 44 -7.76 -1.23 11.30
CA THR A 44 -8.56 -1.27 12.53
C THR A 44 -9.89 -1.95 12.30
N GLU A 45 -10.58 -1.61 11.21
CA GLU A 45 -11.86 -2.23 10.87
C GLU A 45 -11.70 -3.72 10.52
N GLY A 46 -10.61 -4.08 9.85
CA GLY A 46 -10.26 -5.47 9.58
C GLY A 46 -10.08 -6.26 10.88
N LEU A 47 -9.23 -5.78 11.78
CA LEU A 47 -9.00 -6.41 13.07
C LEU A 47 -10.29 -6.57 13.88
N LYS A 48 -11.14 -5.54 13.91
CA LYS A 48 -12.44 -5.56 14.57
C LYS A 48 -13.35 -6.67 14.05
N ARG A 49 -13.29 -6.97 12.76
CA ARG A 49 -14.14 -7.98 12.09
C ARG A 49 -13.47 -9.34 11.91
N GLY A 50 -12.21 -9.50 12.33
CA GLY A 50 -11.43 -10.71 12.07
C GLY A 50 -11.00 -10.87 10.61
N PHE A 51 -10.90 -9.78 9.85
CA PHE A 51 -10.47 -9.76 8.45
C PHE A 51 -9.13 -9.01 8.27
N ARG A 52 -8.42 -9.32 7.18
CA ARG A 52 -7.31 -8.48 6.69
C ARG A 52 -7.86 -7.51 5.66
N LEU A 53 -7.95 -6.23 6.04
CA LEU A 53 -8.37 -5.16 5.13
C LEU A 53 -7.21 -4.21 4.83
N CYS A 54 -7.18 -3.68 3.62
CA CYS A 54 -6.25 -2.64 3.17
C CYS A 54 -7.01 -1.64 2.29
N ILE A 55 -6.44 -0.46 2.03
CA ILE A 55 -7.03 0.40 0.98
C ILE A 55 -6.92 -0.32 -0.38
N PRO A 56 -7.88 -0.12 -1.30
CA PRO A 56 -7.90 -0.84 -2.56
C PRO A 56 -6.74 -0.43 -3.48
N GLY A 57 -6.19 -1.42 -4.20
CA GLY A 57 -5.20 -1.21 -5.25
C GLY A 57 -5.84 -0.95 -6.60
N LEU A 58 -5.53 -1.79 -7.59
CA LEU A 58 -6.15 -1.76 -8.91
C LEU A 58 -7.69 -1.90 -8.86
N ASN A 59 -8.21 -2.58 -7.84
CA ASN A 59 -9.64 -2.75 -7.64
C ASN A 59 -10.36 -1.46 -7.22
N ALA A 60 -9.64 -0.39 -6.87
CA ALA A 60 -10.23 0.93 -6.66
C ALA A 60 -10.92 1.43 -7.94
N LEU A 61 -10.43 1.04 -9.13
CA LEU A 61 -11.01 1.42 -10.41
C LEU A 61 -12.39 0.80 -10.66
N LYS A 62 -12.81 -0.17 -9.83
CA LYS A 62 -14.14 -0.79 -9.88
C LYS A 62 -15.17 -0.07 -9.00
N ILE A 63 -14.76 0.97 -8.28
CA ILE A 63 -15.67 1.80 -7.49
C ILE A 63 -16.61 2.57 -8.42
N SER A 64 -17.89 2.60 -8.05
CA SER A 64 -18.98 3.22 -8.81
C SER A 64 -18.74 4.71 -9.13
N GLN A 65 -18.93 5.10 -10.39
CA GLN A 65 -18.75 6.49 -10.86
C GLN A 65 -19.58 7.54 -10.08
N PRO A 66 -20.86 7.30 -9.75
CA PRO A 66 -21.61 8.17 -8.84
C PRO A 66 -20.96 8.48 -7.50
N ILE A 67 -20.11 7.58 -6.96
CA ILE A 67 -19.36 7.82 -5.74
C ILE A 67 -18.10 8.63 -6.05
N LEU A 68 -17.35 8.23 -7.08
CA LEU A 68 -16.10 8.88 -7.48
C LEU A 68 -16.28 10.31 -8.00
N SER A 69 -17.45 10.67 -8.53
CA SER A 69 -17.74 12.03 -9.02
C SER A 69 -17.90 13.06 -7.89
N LYS A 70 -18.01 12.61 -6.64
CA LYS A 70 -18.20 13.47 -5.46
C LYS A 70 -17.09 13.33 -4.44
N ASN A 71 -16.14 12.42 -4.67
CA ASN A 71 -15.18 12.03 -3.66
C ASN A 71 -13.77 11.86 -4.22
N VAL A 72 -12.80 12.19 -3.37
CA VAL A 72 -11.41 11.81 -3.52
C VAL A 72 -11.16 10.60 -2.63
N VAL A 73 -10.62 9.53 -3.21
CA VAL A 73 -10.29 8.31 -2.49
C VAL A 73 -8.82 7.97 -2.68
N PHE A 74 -8.16 7.50 -1.62
CA PHE A 74 -6.80 6.97 -1.76
C PHE A 74 -6.83 5.56 -2.33
N THR A 75 -5.81 5.24 -3.14
CA THR A 75 -5.51 3.87 -3.56
C THR A 75 -4.21 3.41 -2.90
N SER A 76 -3.96 2.10 -2.91
CA SER A 76 -2.66 1.56 -2.50
C SER A 76 -1.59 1.67 -3.59
N ILE A 77 -1.88 2.33 -4.72
CA ILE A 77 -0.96 2.44 -5.86
C ILE A 77 0.00 3.60 -5.58
N THR A 78 1.31 3.33 -5.57
CA THR A 78 2.32 4.30 -5.14
C THR A 78 3.63 4.17 -5.90
N ALA A 79 4.37 5.27 -6.03
CA ALA A 79 5.74 5.32 -6.52
C ALA A 79 6.71 5.81 -5.43
N LEU A 80 6.47 5.38 -4.18
CA LEU A 80 7.19 5.85 -3.00
C LEU A 80 8.57 5.19 -2.79
N LEU A 81 8.76 3.97 -3.28
CA LEU A 81 10.01 3.23 -3.12
C LEU A 81 11.04 3.56 -4.20
N ASN A 82 10.57 3.67 -5.44
CA ASN A 82 11.43 3.93 -6.59
C ASN A 82 10.62 4.70 -7.64
N ARG A 83 11.06 5.92 -7.96
CA ARG A 83 10.40 6.76 -8.95
C ARG A 83 11.07 6.57 -10.30
N SER A 84 10.33 6.06 -11.29
CA SER A 84 10.83 5.89 -12.65
C SER A 84 11.01 7.23 -13.35
N VAL A 85 12.02 7.33 -14.21
CA VAL A 85 12.21 8.45 -15.14
C VAL A 85 11.02 8.54 -16.11
N VAL A 86 10.51 7.39 -16.55
CA VAL A 86 9.24 7.32 -17.29
C VAL A 86 8.12 7.31 -16.28
N LEU A 87 7.46 8.45 -16.06
CA LEU A 87 6.51 8.65 -14.96
C LEU A 87 5.32 7.69 -14.93
N LYS A 88 4.99 7.07 -16.06
CA LYS A 88 3.95 6.03 -16.19
C LYS A 88 4.38 4.65 -15.70
N ASP A 89 5.67 4.45 -15.47
CA ASP A 89 6.28 3.20 -15.01
C ASP A 89 6.56 3.22 -13.51
N GLY A 90 6.81 2.04 -12.95
CA GLY A 90 7.39 1.90 -11.61
C GLY A 90 6.38 1.98 -10.46
N TRP A 91 5.09 2.14 -10.78
CA TRP A 91 4.03 2.15 -9.77
C TRP A 91 3.87 0.75 -9.14
N GLN A 92 3.81 0.71 -7.81
CA GLN A 92 3.65 -0.51 -7.02
C GLN A 92 2.28 -0.53 -6.33
N VAL A 93 1.85 -1.70 -5.87
CA VAL A 93 0.55 -1.88 -5.20
C VAL A 93 0.74 -2.38 -3.77
N GLY A 94 0.27 -1.61 -2.79
CA GLY A 94 0.21 -1.99 -1.37
C GLY A 94 -0.91 -2.94 -0.99
N VAL A 95 -1.28 -3.87 -1.87
CA VAL A 95 -2.23 -4.96 -1.56
C VAL A 95 -1.42 -6.23 -1.25
N PRO A 96 -1.77 -6.99 -0.21
CA PRO A 96 -1.14 -8.28 0.06
C PRO A 96 -1.13 -9.19 -1.18
N GLY A 97 0.02 -9.82 -1.45
CA GLY A 97 0.26 -10.64 -2.64
C GLY A 97 0.79 -9.89 -3.85
N PHE A 98 0.84 -8.56 -3.82
CA PHE A 98 1.37 -7.71 -4.91
C PHE A 98 2.76 -7.14 -4.61
N ALA A 99 3.45 -7.70 -3.61
CA ALA A 99 4.75 -7.23 -3.13
C ALA A 99 5.78 -6.97 -4.24
N GLY A 100 5.83 -7.83 -5.25
CA GLY A 100 6.78 -7.73 -6.38
C GLY A 100 6.16 -7.25 -7.68
N TYR A 101 4.88 -6.88 -7.63
CA TYR A 101 4.17 -6.39 -8.80
C TYR A 101 4.53 -4.92 -9.01
N ILE A 102 5.27 -4.66 -10.08
CA ILE A 102 5.65 -3.33 -10.54
C ILE A 102 4.96 -3.13 -11.88
N MET A 103 4.20 -2.04 -11.99
CA MET A 103 3.51 -1.69 -13.21
C MET A 103 4.48 -1.12 -14.23
N THR A 104 4.29 -1.55 -15.47
CA THR A 104 4.93 -0.99 -16.65
C THR A 104 3.89 -0.36 -17.56
N ASN A 105 4.33 0.59 -18.39
CA ASN A 105 3.50 1.42 -19.22
C ASN A 105 2.68 0.54 -20.14
N GLY A 106 1.36 0.64 -20.00
CA GLY A 106 0.41 0.00 -20.90
C GLY A 106 -0.09 -1.38 -20.51
N ASN A 107 0.34 -1.99 -19.38
CA ASN A 107 -0.12 -3.35 -19.02
C ASN A 107 -0.40 -3.55 -17.51
N PRO A 108 -1.66 -3.33 -17.05
CA PRO A 108 -2.76 -2.69 -17.77
C PRO A 108 -2.57 -1.16 -17.85
N PRO A 109 -3.15 -0.49 -18.86
CA PRO A 109 -3.13 0.97 -18.90
C PRO A 109 -3.94 1.52 -17.73
N LEU A 110 -3.28 2.29 -16.87
CA LEU A 110 -3.93 3.01 -15.79
C LEU A 110 -4.70 4.22 -16.33
N PRO A 111 -5.93 4.49 -15.84
CA PRO A 111 -6.75 5.59 -16.30
C PRO A 111 -6.32 6.92 -15.65
N TRP A 112 -5.09 7.34 -15.90
CA TRP A 112 -4.59 8.64 -15.46
C TRP A 112 -5.44 9.79 -16.02
N ALA A 113 -5.54 10.89 -15.28
CA ALA A 113 -6.06 12.13 -15.83
C ALA A 113 -5.14 12.64 -16.95
N LYS A 114 -5.65 13.56 -17.79
CA LYS A 114 -5.02 13.91 -19.09
C LYS A 114 -3.54 14.31 -18.98
N THR A 115 -3.15 14.96 -17.90
CA THR A 115 -1.79 15.45 -17.65
C THR A 115 -1.00 14.57 -16.69
N ASP A 116 -1.60 13.51 -16.15
CA ASP A 116 -0.97 12.63 -15.16
C ASP A 116 -0.45 11.33 -15.81
N PRO A 117 0.55 10.68 -15.19
CA PRO A 117 1.32 11.18 -14.05
C PRO A 117 2.34 12.27 -14.46
N ASN A 118 2.44 13.36 -13.70
CA ASN A 118 3.39 14.47 -13.92
C ASN A 118 4.26 14.84 -12.72
N HIS A 119 4.02 14.26 -11.54
CA HIS A 119 4.83 14.52 -10.37
C HIS A 119 6.21 13.85 -10.52
N PRO A 120 7.30 14.65 -10.46
CA PRO A 120 8.64 14.17 -10.83
C PRO A 120 9.28 13.29 -9.75
N THR A 121 8.82 13.40 -8.50
CA THR A 121 9.37 12.71 -7.33
C THR A 121 8.40 11.65 -6.81
N GLN A 122 8.67 11.10 -5.63
CA GLN A 122 7.85 10.04 -5.04
C GLN A 122 6.42 10.53 -4.78
N ALA A 123 5.44 9.78 -5.30
CA ALA A 123 4.02 10.15 -5.27
C ALA A 123 3.12 8.96 -4.87
N ILE A 124 1.90 9.29 -4.46
CA ILE A 124 0.80 8.35 -4.30
C ILE A 124 -0.24 8.57 -5.39
N ALA A 125 -1.01 7.53 -5.74
CA ALA A 125 -2.11 7.68 -6.67
C ALA A 125 -3.44 7.85 -5.91
N THR A 126 -4.09 8.98 -6.14
CA THR A 126 -5.48 9.21 -5.70
C THR A 126 -6.44 8.91 -6.85
N LEU A 127 -7.70 8.60 -6.52
CA LEU A 127 -8.74 8.32 -7.50
C LEU A 127 -9.91 9.30 -7.30
N SER A 128 -10.29 9.98 -8.37
CA SER A 128 -11.39 10.94 -8.41
C SER A 128 -11.97 10.98 -9.82
N TYR A 129 -13.30 11.10 -9.97
CA TYR A 129 -13.97 11.05 -11.29
C TYR A 129 -13.57 9.84 -12.17
N GLY A 130 -13.23 8.70 -11.55
CA GLY A 130 -12.75 7.52 -12.28
C GLY A 130 -11.35 7.65 -12.88
N LYS A 131 -10.60 8.70 -12.52
CA LYS A 131 -9.26 8.98 -13.01
C LYS A 131 -8.24 8.99 -11.87
N LEU A 132 -7.04 8.51 -12.17
CA LEU A 132 -5.92 8.55 -11.26
C LEU A 132 -5.16 9.87 -11.40
N PHE A 133 -4.73 10.41 -10.26
CA PHE A 133 -3.88 11.59 -10.14
C PHE A 133 -2.66 11.20 -9.31
N ASP A 134 -1.45 11.54 -9.78
CA ASP A 134 -0.25 11.36 -8.97
C ASP A 134 0.01 12.61 -8.14
N GLU A 135 -0.01 12.43 -6.83
CA GLU A 135 -0.01 13.55 -5.91
C GLU A 135 1.02 13.33 -4.80
N PRO A 136 1.66 14.41 -4.30
CA PRO A 136 2.42 14.33 -3.06
C PRO A 136 1.50 14.00 -1.90
N GLN A 137 1.96 13.22 -0.92
CA GLN A 137 1.09 12.74 0.16
C GLN A 137 0.61 13.86 1.10
N LYS A 138 1.43 14.88 1.32
CA LYS A 138 1.23 15.90 2.36
C LYS A 138 0.03 16.78 2.05
N ASN A 139 -0.71 17.13 3.10
CA ASN A 139 -1.93 17.96 3.06
C ASN A 139 -3.12 17.38 2.27
N LEU A 140 -2.98 16.23 1.60
CA LEU A 140 -4.10 15.56 0.98
C LEU A 140 -5.01 14.89 1.99
N GLN A 141 -6.31 14.94 1.70
CA GLN A 141 -7.32 14.22 2.45
C GLN A 141 -8.25 13.52 1.48
N ALA A 142 -8.50 12.24 1.75
CA ALA A 142 -9.65 11.56 1.17
C ALA A 142 -10.93 12.20 1.73
N THR A 143 -11.99 12.21 0.93
CA THR A 143 -13.34 12.56 1.41
C THR A 143 -14.16 11.31 1.71
N TYR A 144 -13.71 10.15 1.23
CA TYR A 144 -14.32 8.85 1.43
C TYR A 144 -13.24 7.77 1.51
N VAL A 145 -13.39 6.85 2.47
CA VAL A 145 -12.44 5.75 2.68
C VAL A 145 -13.05 4.46 2.16
N PHE A 146 -12.32 3.76 1.30
CA PHE A 146 -12.64 2.39 0.91
C PHE A 146 -11.60 1.43 1.46
N CYS A 147 -12.07 0.29 1.93
CA CYS A 147 -11.23 -0.81 2.37
C CYS A 147 -11.61 -2.07 1.59
N GLU A 148 -10.60 -2.72 1.03
CA GLU A 148 -10.71 -3.97 0.30
C GLU A 148 -10.45 -5.15 1.24
N LEU A 149 -11.30 -6.17 1.13
CA LEU A 149 -11.08 -7.46 1.77
C LEU A 149 -9.95 -8.21 1.05
N SER A 150 -8.85 -8.45 1.74
CA SER A 150 -7.75 -9.24 1.20
C SER A 150 -8.17 -10.70 1.07
N ASN A 151 -7.95 -11.28 -0.11
CA ASN A 151 -8.09 -12.72 -0.36
C ASN A 151 -6.84 -13.52 0.01
N LYS A 152 -5.80 -12.87 0.54
CA LYS A 152 -4.56 -13.53 0.95
C LYS A 152 -4.65 -13.95 2.40
N ALA A 153 -4.32 -15.21 2.63
CA ALA A 153 -4.16 -15.75 3.96
C ALA A 153 -3.14 -14.94 4.76
N MET A 154 -3.26 -15.04 6.09
CA MET A 154 -2.28 -14.49 7.00
C MET A 154 -0.90 -15.11 6.73
N PRO A 155 0.19 -14.32 6.80
CA PRO A 155 1.54 -14.85 6.64
C PRO A 155 1.81 -16.01 7.61
N GLY A 156 2.50 -17.03 7.14
CA GLY A 156 2.82 -18.24 7.93
C GLY A 156 3.83 -18.01 9.05
N SER A 157 4.24 -19.11 9.70
CA SER A 157 5.15 -19.07 10.85
C SER A 157 6.58 -18.64 10.51
N VAL A 158 6.99 -18.68 9.23
CA VAL A 158 8.31 -18.24 8.75
C VAL A 158 8.13 -17.11 7.76
N GLU A 159 8.95 -16.07 7.89
CA GLU A 159 8.93 -14.90 7.00
C GLU A 159 10.31 -14.70 6.40
N ARG A 160 10.35 -14.42 5.09
CA ARG A 160 11.60 -14.12 4.38
C ARG A 160 11.71 -12.60 4.24
N PHE A 161 12.89 -12.09 4.53
CA PHE A 161 13.23 -10.69 4.31
C PHE A 161 14.38 -10.58 3.32
N ASN A 162 14.18 -9.82 2.24
CA ASN A 162 15.19 -9.58 1.22
C ASN A 162 15.75 -8.18 1.35
N ARG A 163 17.07 -8.06 1.43
CA ARG A 163 17.76 -6.77 1.42
C ARG A 163 17.50 -6.06 0.09
N ASN A 164 17.14 -4.77 0.15
CA ASN A 164 16.95 -3.90 -1.02
C ASN A 164 16.19 -4.56 -2.19
N TRP A 165 15.06 -5.21 -1.91
CA TRP A 165 14.24 -5.82 -2.95
C TRP A 165 12.97 -4.98 -3.19
N PRO A 166 12.47 -4.83 -4.43
CA PRO A 166 12.97 -5.42 -5.68
C PRO A 166 14.03 -4.57 -6.41
N PHE A 167 14.42 -3.42 -5.83
CA PHE A 167 15.34 -2.47 -6.46
C PHE A 167 16.60 -2.26 -5.63
N GLU A 168 17.73 -2.10 -6.31
CA GLU A 168 18.90 -1.48 -5.68
C GLU A 168 18.61 -0.01 -5.43
N LEU A 169 18.57 0.39 -4.15
CA LEU A 169 18.17 1.73 -3.74
C LEU A 169 19.39 2.60 -3.48
N ASN A 170 19.49 3.71 -4.20
CA ASN A 170 20.43 4.78 -3.92
C ASN A 170 19.87 6.09 -4.50
N PRO A 171 19.45 7.07 -3.66
CA PRO A 171 19.45 7.08 -2.19
C PRO A 171 18.33 6.22 -1.56
N VAL A 172 18.37 6.05 -0.22
CA VAL A 172 17.34 5.32 0.57
C VAL A 172 16.31 6.25 1.23
N PHE A 173 16.35 7.54 0.91
CA PHE A 173 15.47 8.58 1.46
C PHE A 173 14.63 9.19 0.34
N LEU A 174 13.42 9.64 0.67
CA LEU A 174 12.59 10.46 -0.19
C LEU A 174 13.37 11.71 -0.61
N SER A 175 13.13 12.21 -1.83
CA SER A 175 13.85 13.39 -2.33
C SER A 175 13.21 14.71 -1.88
N GLU A 176 11.96 14.68 -1.45
CA GLU A 176 11.16 15.87 -1.10
C GLU A 176 10.40 15.69 0.22
N SER A 177 9.97 16.82 0.81
CA SER A 177 9.29 16.86 2.12
C SER A 177 7.76 16.93 2.03
N ASP A 178 7.26 16.84 0.81
CA ASP A 178 5.85 16.79 0.45
C ASP A 178 5.28 15.37 0.56
N THR A 179 6.12 14.39 0.88
CA THR A 179 5.75 13.00 1.09
C THR A 179 6.53 12.41 2.26
N GLU A 180 5.89 11.55 3.06
CA GLU A 180 6.50 10.95 4.26
C GLU A 180 6.24 9.43 4.38
N ALA A 181 5.36 8.88 3.55
CA ALA A 181 4.77 7.56 3.69
C ALA A 181 4.21 7.30 5.09
N CYS A 182 4.05 6.03 5.47
CA CYS A 182 3.50 5.64 6.76
C CYS A 182 4.53 4.81 7.51
N PHE A 183 5.18 5.41 8.50
CA PHE A 183 6.22 4.74 9.27
C PHE A 183 5.81 4.51 10.73
N SER A 184 6.26 3.40 11.28
CA SER A 184 6.35 3.19 12.72
C SER A 184 7.82 2.99 13.08
N SER A 185 8.31 3.78 14.03
CA SER A 185 9.69 3.72 14.50
C SER A 185 9.77 3.13 15.90
N SER A 186 10.87 2.44 16.17
CA SER A 186 11.20 1.94 17.51
C SER A 186 12.69 1.63 17.62
N ARG A 187 13.16 1.35 18.83
CA ARG A 187 14.51 0.83 19.06
C ARG A 187 14.52 -0.69 18.98
N ALA A 188 15.57 -1.27 18.39
CA ALA A 188 15.79 -2.71 18.37
C ALA A 188 17.26 -3.03 18.68
N ALA A 189 17.49 -3.97 19.60
CA ALA A 189 18.84 -4.37 19.98
C ALA A 189 19.61 -5.11 18.87
N SER A 190 18.92 -5.55 17.82
CA SER A 190 19.52 -6.21 16.66
C SER A 190 18.62 -6.12 15.44
N LEU A 191 19.21 -6.37 14.27
CA LEU A 191 18.50 -6.54 13.00
C LEU A 191 17.36 -7.55 13.11
N THR A 192 17.63 -8.71 13.72
CA THR A 192 16.64 -9.79 13.90
C THR A 192 15.47 -9.34 14.76
N ARG A 193 15.71 -8.51 15.79
CA ARG A 193 14.62 -7.94 16.60
C ARG A 193 13.78 -6.94 15.81
N CYS A 194 14.39 -6.12 14.95
CA CYS A 194 13.65 -5.25 14.05
C CYS A 194 12.79 -6.05 13.05
N ALA A 195 13.36 -7.09 12.44
CA ALA A 195 12.63 -8.00 11.55
C ALA A 195 11.44 -8.68 12.24
N MET A 196 11.63 -9.13 13.50
CA MET A 196 10.56 -9.74 14.30
C MET A 196 9.41 -8.75 14.55
N LYS A 197 9.71 -7.50 14.89
CA LYS A 197 8.68 -6.45 15.05
C LYS A 197 7.90 -6.24 13.76
N CYS A 198 8.59 -6.14 12.62
CA CYS A 198 7.94 -6.00 11.32
C CYS A 198 7.05 -7.21 11.00
N LYS A 199 7.54 -8.44 11.23
CA LYS A 199 6.73 -9.65 11.02
C LYS A 199 5.45 -9.65 11.86
N MET A 200 5.55 -9.25 13.13
CA MET A 200 4.40 -9.19 14.04
C MET A 200 3.36 -8.14 13.63
N ARG A 201 3.78 -7.06 12.96
CA ARG A 201 2.88 -6.06 12.41
C ARG A 201 2.46 -6.48 11.00
N LEU A 202 1.27 -7.03 10.86
CA LEU A 202 0.75 -7.57 9.59
C LEU A 202 0.82 -6.60 8.41
N VAL A 203 0.66 -5.31 8.69
CA VAL A 203 0.74 -4.23 7.69
C VAL A 203 2.16 -3.74 7.41
N CYS A 204 3.18 -4.21 8.14
CA CYS A 204 4.57 -3.86 7.84
C CYS A 204 4.98 -4.46 6.49
N ARG A 205 5.30 -3.60 5.52
CA ARG A 205 5.69 -3.96 4.15
C ARG A 205 7.19 -4.21 4.04
N SER A 206 7.96 -3.37 4.72
CA SER A 206 9.42 -3.42 4.77
C SER A 206 9.91 -2.73 6.04
N PHE A 207 11.17 -2.91 6.37
CA PHE A 207 11.79 -2.17 7.45
C PHE A 207 13.21 -1.72 7.09
N TYR A 208 13.67 -0.71 7.80
CA TYR A 208 15.01 -0.17 7.77
C TYR A 208 15.61 -0.33 9.15
N TYR A 209 16.86 -0.77 9.18
CA TYR A 209 17.64 -0.90 10.40
C TYR A 209 18.90 -0.06 10.29
N ASN A 210 19.14 0.77 11.30
CA ASN A 210 20.40 1.47 11.49
C ASN A 210 21.17 0.74 12.59
N GLU A 211 22.28 0.10 12.23
CA GLU A 211 23.04 -0.73 13.19
C GLU A 211 23.79 0.11 14.22
N GLN A 212 24.26 1.29 13.82
CA GLN A 212 25.01 2.18 14.72
C GLN A 212 24.12 2.74 15.81
N THR A 213 22.92 3.21 15.43
CA THR A 213 22.00 3.73 16.42
C THR A 213 21.19 2.62 17.06
N GLY A 214 20.81 1.55 16.36
CA GLY A 214 19.81 0.58 16.81
C GLY A 214 18.37 1.00 16.48
N ASP A 215 18.19 1.95 15.56
CA ASP A 215 16.88 2.40 15.12
C ASP A 215 16.26 1.41 14.12
N CYS A 216 14.97 1.17 14.31
CA CYS A 216 14.15 0.29 13.49
C CYS A 216 12.95 1.07 12.97
N TYR A 217 12.92 1.33 11.66
CA TYR A 217 11.85 2.06 10.98
C TYR A 217 11.09 1.11 10.07
N MET A 218 9.82 0.87 10.37
CA MET A 218 8.95 -0.03 9.62
C MET A 218 8.06 0.77 8.68
N SER A 219 8.17 0.54 7.37
CA SER A 219 7.23 1.06 6.37
C SER A 219 5.94 0.24 6.45
N LEU A 220 4.82 0.90 6.72
CA LEU A 220 3.51 0.29 6.88
C LEU A 220 2.66 0.50 5.62
N TYR A 221 1.84 -0.50 5.31
CA TYR A 221 0.82 -0.59 4.26
C TYR A 221 1.36 -0.58 2.83
N VAL A 222 2.29 0.32 2.53
CA VAL A 222 2.99 0.46 1.25
C VAL A 222 4.49 0.46 1.47
N ASP A 223 5.22 0.26 0.37
CA ASP A 223 6.67 0.27 0.40
C ASP A 223 7.16 1.68 0.07
N SER A 224 8.18 2.15 0.78
CA SER A 224 8.64 3.53 0.64
C SER A 224 10.09 3.67 1.02
N LEU A 225 10.75 4.68 0.44
CA LEU A 225 11.98 5.28 0.96
C LEU A 225 11.74 5.91 2.35
N LEU A 226 12.82 6.10 3.10
CA LEU A 226 12.77 6.74 4.42
C LEU A 226 12.40 8.23 4.31
N PRO A 227 11.72 8.82 5.32
CA PRO A 227 11.44 10.25 5.33
C PRO A 227 12.72 11.08 5.39
N MET A 228 12.74 12.24 4.71
CA MET A 228 13.91 13.15 4.75
C MET A 228 14.26 13.61 6.16
N GLY A 229 13.28 13.75 7.05
CA GLY A 229 13.47 14.26 8.41
C GLY A 229 14.42 13.44 9.28
N ILE A 230 14.78 12.22 8.86
CA ILE A 230 15.71 11.35 9.59
C ILE A 230 17.04 11.14 8.85
N MET A 231 17.26 11.84 7.73
CA MET A 231 18.47 11.72 6.92
C MET A 231 19.74 12.10 7.69
N SER A 232 19.64 13.03 8.65
CA SER A 232 20.75 13.45 9.52
C SER A 232 21.10 12.45 10.63
N THR A 233 20.40 11.33 10.73
CA THR A 233 20.71 10.29 11.73
C THR A 233 22.06 9.64 11.39
N SER A 234 22.96 9.58 12.38
CA SER A 234 24.27 8.95 12.21
C SER A 234 24.15 7.48 11.79
N GLY A 235 25.05 7.01 10.93
CA GLY A 235 25.15 5.62 10.53
C GLY A 235 24.38 5.29 9.25
N ASN A 236 24.56 4.06 8.79
CA ASN A 236 23.99 3.60 7.53
C ASN A 236 22.67 2.88 7.75
N TRP A 237 21.70 3.18 6.89
CA TRP A 237 20.41 2.51 6.86
C TRP A 237 20.45 1.32 5.90
N THR A 238 20.04 0.15 6.40
CA THR A 238 19.83 -1.02 5.54
C THR A 238 18.37 -1.41 5.52
N ARG A 239 17.81 -1.55 4.32
CA ARG A 239 16.42 -1.89 4.10
C ARG A 239 16.24 -3.39 3.84
N PHE A 240 15.15 -3.94 4.37
CA PHE A 240 14.71 -5.31 4.18
C PHE A 240 13.21 -5.35 3.85
N ALA A 241 12.88 -5.91 2.68
CA ALA A 241 11.52 -6.04 2.17
C ALA A 241 10.93 -7.42 2.43
N ARG A 242 9.60 -7.54 2.51
CA ARG A 242 8.88 -8.81 2.55
C ARG A 242 8.42 -9.20 1.14
N PRO A 243 9.15 -10.02 0.36
CA PRO A 243 8.76 -10.34 -1.01
C PRO A 243 7.45 -11.15 -1.12
N LEU A 244 7.00 -11.78 -0.04
CA LEU A 244 5.81 -12.66 0.00
C LEU A 244 4.65 -12.08 0.85
N TRP A 245 4.69 -10.78 1.15
CA TRP A 245 3.72 -10.08 2.01
C TRP A 245 2.27 -10.11 1.50
#